data_AF-A0AAD9HF27-F1
#
_entry.id   AF-A0AAD9HF27-F1
#
_cell.length_a   1.000
_cell.length_b   1.000
_cell.length_c   1.000
_cell.angle_alpha   90.00
_cell.angle_beta   90.00
_cell.angle_gamma   90.00
#
_symmetry.space_group_name_H-M   'P 1'
#
loop_
_entity.id
_entity.type
_entity.pdbx_description
1 polymer ?
#
loop_
_entity_poly.entity_id
_entity_poly.type
_entity_poly.pdbx_seq_one_letter_code
_entity_poly.pdbx_strand_id
1 'polypeptide(L)'
;AVIASICDETLVWDKLTAAVCCARELRLVHTTRSQQSSLNDEDQELAQRSIWFLCSLETEYAIHNGMLPILDPEWGTQFPSFERGDDMIAVSYTYSELLHSIVKFQYSPRALAKFSSAYDRLQASFHALNEWVSRLPGPLKETCDGSKLHEIEDDRQLRKSFRVFCMYHRAMFLIHCPWITSTSSDGMKSSRAAKLMREKCAERCIESAFAVVKLANSGLFWERGLESSSTGRWGDLGHLLLVSLCFIVYYVANCEQGSRNTAMSYLAICGGLFGRLSLDSDEGSLLDHYLKLVQMVRAD
;
A
#
# COMPACT_ATOMS: atom_id res chain seq x y z
N ALA A 1 3.73 8.63 -10.79
CA ALA A 1 4.42 7.69 -11.69
C ALA A 1 5.22 8.39 -12.79
N VAL A 2 4.60 9.20 -13.68
CA VAL A 2 5.28 9.78 -14.86
C VAL A 2 6.41 10.78 -14.56
N ILE A 3 6.31 11.59 -13.49
CA ILE A 3 7.40 12.52 -13.13
C ILE A 3 8.56 11.78 -12.44
N ALA A 4 8.27 10.74 -11.66
CA ALA A 4 9.29 9.90 -11.03
C ALA A 4 10.08 9.07 -12.06
N SER A 5 9.46 8.65 -13.17
CA SER A 5 10.10 7.84 -14.22
C SER A 5 11.05 8.61 -15.15
N ILE A 6 11.08 9.95 -15.08
CA ILE A 6 11.99 10.82 -15.86
C ILE A 6 13.19 11.26 -14.99
N CYS A 7 13.15 10.94 -13.69
CA CYS A 7 14.08 11.46 -12.72
C CYS A 7 15.11 10.41 -12.32
N ASP A 8 16.39 10.80 -12.30
CA ASP A 8 17.43 10.07 -11.58
C ASP A 8 16.91 9.67 -10.18
N GLU A 9 16.83 8.37 -9.92
CA GLU A 9 16.22 7.80 -8.72
C GLU A 9 16.94 8.25 -7.45
N THR A 10 18.23 8.56 -7.57
CA THR A 10 19.07 9.09 -6.48
C THR A 10 18.65 10.48 -6.02
N LEU A 11 17.89 11.22 -6.85
CA LEU A 11 17.46 12.60 -6.60
C LEU A 11 15.95 12.74 -6.40
N VAL A 12 15.19 11.64 -6.31
CA VAL A 12 13.72 11.71 -6.17
C VAL A 12 13.33 12.44 -4.89
N TRP A 13 14.03 12.17 -3.79
CA TRP A 13 13.79 12.87 -2.52
C TRP A 13 14.10 14.37 -2.60
N ASP A 14 15.21 14.75 -3.24
CA ASP A 14 15.59 16.16 -3.41
C ASP A 14 14.54 16.91 -4.23
N LYS A 15 14.01 16.26 -5.27
CA LYS A 15 12.94 16.82 -6.12
C LYS A 15 11.62 16.97 -5.38
N LEU A 16 11.23 15.96 -4.59
CA LEU A 16 10.05 16.04 -3.74
C LEU A 16 10.21 17.17 -2.71
N THR A 17 11.36 17.25 -2.06
CA THR A 17 11.67 18.31 -1.09
C THR A 17 11.63 19.69 -1.74
N ALA A 18 12.23 19.87 -2.92
CA ALA A 18 12.17 21.11 -3.67
C ALA A 18 10.73 21.49 -4.05
N ALA A 19 9.92 20.54 -4.51
CA ALA A 19 8.51 20.76 -4.83
C ALA A 19 7.70 21.18 -3.58
N VAL A 20 7.98 20.58 -2.42
CA VAL A 20 7.40 20.97 -1.13
C VAL A 20 7.78 22.41 -0.76
N CYS A 21 9.06 22.77 -0.91
CA CYS A 21 9.53 24.13 -0.68
C CYS A 21 8.83 25.13 -1.61
N CYS A 22 8.76 24.84 -2.91
CA CYS A 22 8.04 25.68 -3.88
C CYS A 22 6.56 25.87 -3.50
N ALA A 23 5.87 24.79 -3.11
CA ALA A 23 4.47 24.86 -2.68
C ALA A 23 4.27 25.76 -1.45
N ARG A 24 5.22 25.75 -0.51
CA ARG A 24 5.23 26.63 0.67
C ARG A 24 5.50 28.09 0.30
N GLU A 25 6.49 28.35 -0.56
CA GLU A 25 6.82 29.70 -1.03
C GLU A 25 5.67 30.35 -1.79
N LEU A 26 4.99 29.58 -2.63
CA LEU A 26 3.78 29.98 -3.34
C LEU A 26 2.54 30.07 -2.44
N ARG A 27 2.68 29.75 -1.14
CA ARG A 27 1.62 29.78 -0.11
C ARG A 27 0.38 28.95 -0.49
N LEU A 28 0.56 27.89 -1.28
CA LEU A 28 -0.53 26.98 -1.67
C LEU A 28 -1.06 26.13 -0.49
N VAL A 29 -0.33 26.15 0.64
CA VAL A 29 -0.46 25.25 1.78
C VAL A 29 -1.25 25.85 2.96
N HIS A 30 -1.43 27.17 3.01
CA HIS A 30 -1.98 27.87 4.19
C HIS A 30 -2.92 29.01 3.83
N THR A 31 -3.84 28.77 2.91
CA THR A 31 -4.81 29.78 2.51
C THR A 31 -6.12 29.56 3.24
N THR A 32 -6.22 30.12 4.44
CA THR A 32 -7.52 30.57 4.93
C THR A 32 -8.14 31.41 3.81
N ARG A 33 -9.35 31.05 3.39
CA ARG A 33 -10.15 31.64 2.29
C ARG A 33 -10.15 33.18 2.26
N SER A 34 -9.80 33.83 3.37
CA SER A 34 -9.68 35.27 3.57
C SER A 34 -8.38 35.92 3.04
N GLN A 35 -7.33 35.18 2.67
CA GLN A 35 -6.06 35.76 2.20
C GLN A 35 -5.82 35.68 0.68
N GLN A 36 -6.62 34.90 -0.07
CA GLN A 36 -6.56 34.81 -1.53
C GLN A 36 -7.69 35.64 -2.16
N SER A 37 -7.60 36.96 -2.10
CA SER A 37 -8.50 37.84 -2.84
C SER A 37 -8.15 37.97 -4.32
N SER A 38 -7.14 37.23 -4.82
CA SER A 38 -6.56 37.43 -6.17
C SER A 38 -6.63 36.24 -7.11
N LEU A 39 -6.99 35.04 -6.64
CA LEU A 39 -7.09 33.85 -7.50
C LEU A 39 -8.57 33.56 -7.80
N ASN A 40 -8.87 33.27 -9.07
CA ASN A 40 -10.18 32.77 -9.46
C ASN A 40 -10.40 31.35 -8.90
N ASP A 41 -11.65 30.87 -8.94
CA ASP A 41 -12.02 29.57 -8.36
C ASP A 41 -11.30 28.38 -9.05
N GLU A 42 -11.01 28.48 -10.34
CA GLU A 42 -10.31 27.43 -11.11
C GLU A 42 -8.85 27.29 -10.67
N ASP A 43 -8.14 28.40 -10.49
CA ASP A 43 -6.75 28.44 -10.02
C ASP A 43 -6.65 27.92 -8.57
N GLN A 44 -7.65 28.21 -7.74
CA GLN A 44 -7.75 27.67 -6.38
C GLN A 44 -7.95 26.15 -6.40
N GLU A 45 -8.83 25.63 -7.25
CA GLU A 45 -9.03 24.19 -7.42
C GLU A 45 -7.74 23.51 -7.91
N LEU A 46 -7.08 24.08 -8.92
CA LEU A 46 -5.82 23.55 -9.46
C LEU A 46 -4.71 23.51 -8.40
N ALA A 47 -4.56 24.59 -7.63
CA ALA A 47 -3.61 24.65 -6.53
C ALA A 47 -3.88 23.56 -5.49
N GLN A 48 -5.14 23.42 -5.07
CA GLN A 48 -5.54 22.40 -4.09
C GLN A 48 -5.28 20.98 -4.60
N ARG A 49 -5.61 20.69 -5.86
CA ARG A 49 -5.34 19.38 -6.49
C ARG A 49 -3.85 19.10 -6.64
N SER A 50 -3.04 20.14 -6.88
CA SER A 50 -1.59 20.03 -6.95
C SER A 50 -0.99 19.68 -5.60
N ILE A 51 -1.48 20.28 -4.50
CA ILE A 51 -1.09 19.91 -3.14
C ILE A 51 -1.49 18.47 -2.82
N TRP A 52 -2.73 18.06 -3.13
CA TRP A 52 -3.17 16.68 -2.93
C TRP A 52 -2.28 15.66 -3.64
N PHE A 53 -1.93 15.94 -4.89
CA PHE A 53 -1.03 15.11 -5.66
C PHE A 53 0.38 15.05 -5.05
N LEU A 54 0.92 16.21 -4.64
CA LEU A 54 2.24 16.28 -4.02
C LEU A 54 2.28 15.54 -2.67
N CYS A 55 1.29 15.74 -1.80
CA CYS A 55 1.13 14.99 -0.55
C CYS A 55 1.11 13.48 -0.80
N SER A 56 0.44 13.05 -1.88
CA SER A 56 0.35 11.64 -2.23
C SER A 56 1.69 11.02 -2.60
N LEU A 57 2.45 11.71 -3.46
CA LEU A 57 3.77 11.24 -3.88
C LEU A 57 4.78 11.23 -2.73
N GLU A 58 4.79 12.31 -1.95
CA GLU A 58 5.75 12.51 -0.86
C GLU A 58 5.51 11.51 0.27
N THR A 59 4.27 11.33 0.70
CA THR A 59 3.92 10.38 1.77
C THR A 59 4.30 8.95 1.41
N GLU A 60 3.96 8.51 0.19
CA GLU A 60 4.26 7.16 -0.27
C GLU A 60 5.77 6.92 -0.35
N TYR A 61 6.52 7.88 -0.89
CA TYR A 61 7.98 7.80 -0.96
C TYR A 61 8.63 7.79 0.42
N ALA A 62 8.22 8.69 1.32
CA ALA A 62 8.77 8.79 2.66
C ALA A 62 8.58 7.48 3.43
N ILE A 63 7.36 6.96 3.47
CA ILE A 63 7.04 5.72 4.20
C ILE A 63 7.78 4.51 3.60
N HIS A 64 7.85 4.40 2.27
CA HIS A 64 8.58 3.33 1.61
C HIS A 64 10.07 3.32 1.99
N ASN A 65 10.67 4.49 2.20
CA ASN A 65 12.07 4.66 2.57
C ASN A 65 12.30 4.79 4.09
N GLY A 66 11.27 4.53 4.91
CA GLY A 66 11.38 4.61 6.37
C GLY A 66 11.57 6.03 6.92
N MET A 67 11.19 7.05 6.15
CA MET A 67 11.24 8.46 6.52
C MET A 67 9.86 8.94 7.01
N LEU A 68 9.85 9.98 7.84
CA LEU A 68 8.62 10.68 8.20
C LEU A 68 8.25 11.65 7.08
N PRO A 69 6.99 11.67 6.62
CA PRO A 69 6.59 12.62 5.58
C PRO A 69 6.72 14.06 6.07
N ILE A 70 7.13 14.95 5.17
CA ILE A 70 7.37 16.38 5.42
C ILE A 70 6.07 17.19 5.30
N LEU A 71 5.15 16.76 4.44
CA LEU A 71 3.85 17.41 4.25
C LEU A 71 2.86 16.88 5.29
N ASP A 72 2.28 17.79 6.07
CA ASP A 72 1.18 17.44 6.96
C ASP A 72 -0.11 17.33 6.13
N PRO A 73 -0.90 16.25 6.25
CA PRO A 73 -2.18 16.15 5.56
C PRO A 73 -3.19 17.22 5.97
N GLU A 74 -3.03 17.89 7.12
CA GLU A 74 -3.86 19.05 7.51
C GLU A 74 -3.80 20.21 6.49
N TRP A 75 -2.93 20.12 5.48
CA TRP A 75 -2.76 21.11 4.41
C TRP A 75 -3.79 20.95 3.27
N GLY A 76 -4.51 19.83 3.21
CA GLY A 76 -5.71 19.71 2.39
C GLY A 76 -6.90 20.36 3.07
N THR A 77 -7.00 21.69 2.97
CA THR A 77 -7.99 22.51 3.70
C THR A 77 -9.47 22.15 3.44
N GLN A 78 -9.76 21.35 2.41
CA GLN A 78 -11.07 20.75 2.17
C GLN A 78 -10.93 19.26 1.90
N PHE A 79 -11.78 18.46 2.56
CA PHE A 79 -11.92 17.04 2.24
C PHE A 79 -12.49 16.92 0.82
N PRO A 80 -11.86 16.16 -0.10
CA PRO A 80 -12.37 16.02 -1.45
C PRO A 80 -13.79 15.45 -1.42
N SER A 81 -14.76 16.15 -2.03
CA SER A 81 -16.05 15.54 -2.32
C SER A 81 -15.88 14.62 -3.54
N PHE A 82 -16.26 13.35 -3.40
CA PHE A 82 -16.21 12.37 -4.50
C PHE A 82 -17.35 12.59 -5.53
N GLU A 83 -17.86 13.83 -5.66
CA GLU A 83 -19.05 14.16 -6.46
C GLU A 83 -18.94 13.77 -7.93
N ARG A 84 -17.72 13.73 -8.50
CA ARG A 84 -17.49 13.36 -9.90
C ARG A 84 -17.20 11.87 -10.14
N GLY A 85 -17.17 11.04 -9.08
CA GLY A 85 -16.86 9.62 -9.17
C GLY A 85 -15.42 9.35 -9.59
N ASP A 86 -14.71 8.52 -8.83
CA ASP A 86 -13.44 7.92 -9.24
C ASP A 86 -12.26 8.90 -9.51
N ASP A 87 -12.22 10.02 -8.79
CA ASP A 87 -11.07 10.93 -8.78
C ASP A 87 -9.89 10.30 -8.04
N MET A 88 -8.95 9.76 -8.81
CA MET A 88 -7.77 9.09 -8.24
C MET A 88 -6.81 10.02 -7.52
N ILE A 89 -6.84 11.34 -7.74
CA ILE A 89 -6.04 12.29 -6.96
C ILE A 89 -6.60 12.37 -5.54
N ALA A 90 -7.91 12.55 -5.42
CA ALA A 90 -8.60 12.54 -4.13
C ALA A 90 -8.42 11.19 -3.38
N VAL A 91 -8.53 10.07 -4.10
CA VAL A 91 -8.28 8.73 -3.51
C VAL A 91 -6.84 8.59 -3.02
N SER A 92 -5.86 9.03 -3.80
CA SER A 92 -4.44 8.95 -3.40
C SER A 92 -4.14 9.85 -2.20
N TYR A 93 -4.74 11.03 -2.14
CA TYR A 93 -4.59 11.98 -1.05
C TYR A 93 -5.20 11.45 0.26
N THR A 94 -6.45 10.98 0.22
CA THR A 94 -7.11 10.40 1.40
C THR A 94 -6.46 9.11 1.86
N TYR A 95 -5.84 8.35 0.94
CA TYR A 95 -4.98 7.22 1.30
C TYR A 95 -3.71 7.68 2.05
N SER A 96 -3.14 8.81 1.66
CA SER A 96 -1.97 9.39 2.35
C SER A 96 -2.33 9.89 3.74
N GLU A 97 -3.51 10.49 3.93
CA GLU A 97 -4.06 10.80 5.26
C GLU A 97 -4.18 9.55 6.15
N LEU A 98 -4.65 8.45 5.58
CA LEU A 98 -4.70 7.15 6.27
C LEU A 98 -3.29 6.70 6.69
N LEU A 99 -2.33 6.73 5.77
CA LEU A 99 -0.96 6.30 6.05
C LEU A 99 -0.31 7.15 7.16
N HIS A 100 -0.48 8.48 7.11
CA HIS A 100 -0.06 9.38 8.18
C HIS A 100 -0.68 9.03 9.52
N SER A 101 -1.98 8.76 9.53
CA SER A 101 -2.71 8.38 10.75
C SER A 101 -2.14 7.08 11.33
N ILE A 102 -1.92 6.05 10.49
CA ILE A 102 -1.30 4.79 10.91
C ILE A 102 0.09 5.05 11.49
N VAL A 103 0.93 5.84 10.81
CA VAL A 103 2.27 6.15 11.28
C VAL A 103 2.25 6.88 12.63
N LYS A 104 1.35 7.86 12.78
CA LYS A 104 1.14 8.60 14.02
C LYS A 104 0.67 7.70 15.16
N PHE A 105 -0.28 6.80 14.90
CA PHE A 105 -0.78 5.87 15.91
C PHE A 105 0.27 4.86 16.33
N GLN A 106 1.13 4.38 15.43
CA GLN A 106 2.04 3.27 15.72
C GLN A 106 3.46 3.71 16.11
N TYR A 107 3.96 4.80 15.52
CA TYR A 107 5.38 5.19 15.59
C TYR A 107 5.62 6.59 16.14
N SER A 108 4.59 7.33 16.55
CA SER A 108 4.82 8.63 17.22
C SER A 108 5.59 8.46 18.54
N PRO A 109 6.32 9.48 19.01
CA PRO A 109 6.98 9.44 20.31
C PRO A 109 6.04 9.06 21.46
N ARG A 110 4.76 9.47 21.38
CA ARG A 110 3.72 9.08 22.35
C ARG A 110 3.37 7.58 22.25
N ALA A 111 3.27 7.05 21.04
CA ALA A 111 3.04 5.62 20.82
C ALA A 111 4.20 4.76 21.36
N LEU A 112 5.44 5.21 21.11
CA LEU A 112 6.66 4.54 21.57
C LEU A 112 6.85 4.64 23.10
N ALA A 113 6.44 5.75 23.70
CA ALA A 113 6.42 5.92 25.15
C ALA A 113 5.29 5.12 25.87
N LYS A 114 4.56 4.27 25.12
CA LYS A 114 3.52 3.35 25.64
C LYS A 114 2.38 4.03 26.40
N PHE A 115 2.07 5.30 26.09
CA PHE A 115 0.93 6.01 26.71
C PHE A 115 -0.44 5.44 26.33
N SER A 116 -0.53 4.74 25.21
CA SER A 116 -1.70 3.99 24.74
C SER A 116 -1.33 2.51 24.63
N SER A 117 -2.27 1.60 24.85
CA SER A 117 -1.98 0.16 24.70
C SER A 117 -1.72 -0.22 23.24
N ALA A 118 -0.94 -1.27 23.01
CA ALA A 118 -0.71 -1.80 21.65
C ALA A 118 -2.02 -2.15 20.93
N TYR A 119 -3.00 -2.65 21.70
CA TYR A 119 -4.31 -3.00 21.19
C TYR A 119 -5.09 -1.76 20.70
N ASP A 120 -5.10 -0.68 21.49
CA ASP A 120 -5.81 0.55 21.11
C ASP A 120 -5.21 1.19 19.85
N ARG A 121 -3.87 1.19 19.73
CA ARG A 121 -3.18 1.69 18.54
C ARG A 121 -3.51 0.89 17.29
N LEU A 122 -3.55 -0.43 17.41
CA LEU A 122 -3.96 -1.33 16.33
C LEU A 122 -5.43 -1.06 15.95
N GLN A 123 -6.32 -0.96 16.93
CA GLN A 123 -7.74 -0.73 16.68
C GLN A 123 -7.99 0.64 16.02
N ALA A 124 -7.31 1.69 16.47
CA ALA A 124 -7.38 3.02 15.86
C ALA A 124 -6.90 2.99 14.40
N SER A 125 -5.79 2.30 14.13
CA SER A 125 -5.26 2.14 12.76
C SER A 125 -6.24 1.39 11.86
N PHE A 126 -6.81 0.28 12.34
CA PHE A 126 -7.80 -0.50 11.59
C PHE A 126 -9.12 0.25 11.39
N HIS A 127 -9.55 1.03 12.39
CA HIS A 127 -10.70 1.91 12.24
C HIS A 127 -10.49 2.93 11.13
N ALA A 128 -9.34 3.61 11.10
CA ALA A 128 -9.00 4.57 10.06
C ALA A 128 -9.01 3.94 8.65
N LEU A 129 -8.54 2.69 8.50
CA LEU A 129 -8.62 1.97 7.23
C LEU A 129 -10.07 1.73 6.81
N ASN A 130 -10.93 1.24 7.72
CA ASN A 130 -12.35 1.02 7.42
C ASN A 130 -13.07 2.31 7.07
N GLU A 131 -12.71 3.41 7.73
CA GLU A 131 -13.24 4.73 7.43
C GLU A 131 -12.83 5.19 6.03
N TRP A 132 -11.56 5.04 5.65
CA TRP A 132 -11.10 5.30 4.28
C TRP A 132 -11.88 4.47 3.24
N VAL A 133 -11.99 3.15 3.44
CA VAL A 133 -12.77 2.26 2.56
C VAL A 133 -14.23 2.70 2.46
N SER A 134 -14.84 3.12 3.56
CA SER A 134 -16.24 3.57 3.59
C SER A 134 -16.50 4.85 2.79
N ARG A 135 -15.47 5.69 2.64
CA ARG A 135 -15.51 6.96 1.91
C ARG A 135 -15.26 6.78 0.41
N LEU A 136 -14.72 5.65 -0.03
CA LEU A 136 -14.46 5.38 -1.44
C LEU A 136 -15.76 5.33 -2.25
N PRO A 137 -15.74 5.76 -3.53
CA PRO A 137 -16.81 5.50 -4.48
C PRO A 137 -17.18 4.01 -4.53
N GLY A 138 -18.47 3.69 -4.66
CA GLY A 138 -18.99 2.32 -4.67
C GLY A 138 -18.19 1.35 -5.55
N PRO A 139 -17.95 1.67 -6.84
CA PRO A 139 -17.17 0.81 -7.74
C PRO A 139 -15.74 0.52 -7.27
N LEU A 140 -15.10 1.46 -6.57
CA LEU A 140 -13.74 1.28 -6.04
C LEU A 140 -13.77 0.49 -4.72
N LYS A 141 -14.72 0.82 -3.84
CA LYS A 141 -14.91 0.14 -2.55
C LYS A 141 -15.09 -1.37 -2.71
N GLU A 142 -15.90 -1.78 -3.67
CA GLU A 142 -16.24 -3.19 -3.91
C GLU A 142 -15.07 -4.02 -4.47
N THR A 143 -13.96 -3.38 -4.84
CA THR A 143 -12.80 -4.05 -5.43
C THR A 143 -11.63 -4.22 -4.47
N CYS A 144 -11.76 -3.74 -3.22
CA CYS A 144 -10.69 -3.80 -2.21
C CYS A 144 -10.28 -5.24 -1.86
N ASP A 145 -11.18 -6.21 -1.95
CA ASP A 145 -10.90 -7.64 -1.70
C ASP A 145 -10.49 -8.42 -2.97
N GLY A 146 -10.44 -7.75 -4.12
CA GLY A 146 -10.05 -8.31 -5.41
C GLY A 146 -11.10 -9.22 -6.06
N SER A 147 -12.22 -9.50 -5.40
CA SER A 147 -13.22 -10.47 -5.88
C SER A 147 -13.86 -10.03 -7.19
N LYS A 148 -14.19 -8.75 -7.34
CA LYS A 148 -14.87 -8.21 -8.53
C LYS A 148 -13.96 -7.67 -9.63
N LEU A 149 -12.64 -7.70 -9.45
CA LEU A 149 -11.71 -7.12 -10.44
C LEU A 149 -11.81 -7.78 -11.82
N HIS A 150 -12.14 -9.08 -11.86
CA HIS A 150 -12.29 -9.84 -13.10
C HIS A 150 -13.58 -9.52 -13.88
N GLU A 151 -14.56 -8.89 -13.24
CA GLU A 151 -15.85 -8.52 -13.83
C GLU A 151 -15.78 -7.15 -14.54
N ILE A 152 -14.68 -6.40 -14.36
CA ILE A 152 -14.53 -5.05 -14.91
C ILE A 152 -14.02 -5.13 -16.34
N GLU A 153 -14.90 -4.83 -17.29
CA GLU A 153 -14.56 -4.79 -18.72
C GLU A 153 -13.77 -3.52 -19.08
N ASP A 154 -14.14 -2.36 -18.53
CA ASP A 154 -13.49 -1.08 -18.82
C ASP A 154 -12.07 -1.02 -18.23
N ASP A 155 -11.06 -0.99 -19.11
CA ASP A 155 -9.64 -0.97 -18.71
C ASP A 155 -9.29 0.24 -17.84
N ARG A 156 -9.94 1.39 -18.07
CA ARG A 156 -9.68 2.59 -17.27
C ARG A 156 -10.15 2.38 -15.84
N GLN A 157 -11.38 1.90 -15.65
CA GLN A 157 -11.90 1.58 -14.33
C GLN A 157 -11.12 0.44 -13.67
N LEU A 158 -10.74 -0.58 -14.44
CA LEU A 158 -9.94 -1.69 -13.94
C LEU A 158 -8.62 -1.20 -13.35
N ARG A 159 -7.90 -0.30 -14.03
CA ARG A 159 -6.65 0.30 -13.52
C ARG A 159 -6.87 1.07 -12.21
N LYS A 160 -7.98 1.79 -12.08
CA LYS A 160 -8.31 2.52 -10.84
C LYS A 160 -8.60 1.57 -9.70
N SER A 161 -9.47 0.59 -9.92
CA SER A 161 -9.83 -0.45 -8.95
C SER A 161 -8.62 -1.27 -8.52
N PHE A 162 -7.76 -1.63 -9.47
CA PHE A 162 -6.50 -2.32 -9.21
C PHE A 162 -5.57 -1.52 -8.30
N ARG A 163 -5.46 -0.20 -8.53
CA ARG A 163 -4.66 0.68 -7.67
C ARG A 163 -5.21 0.74 -6.25
N VAL A 164 -6.54 0.83 -6.10
CA VAL A 164 -7.22 0.80 -4.79
C VAL A 164 -7.02 -0.53 -4.07
N PHE A 165 -7.10 -1.65 -4.78
CA PHE A 165 -6.78 -2.98 -4.26
C PHE A 165 -5.35 -3.02 -3.69
N CYS A 166 -4.36 -2.51 -4.44
CA CYS A 166 -2.97 -2.46 -3.97
C CYS A 166 -2.82 -1.56 -2.74
N MET A 167 -3.44 -0.38 -2.74
CA MET A 167 -3.45 0.54 -1.58
C MET A 167 -4.03 -0.12 -0.32
N TYR A 168 -5.17 -0.79 -0.45
CA TYR A 168 -5.83 -1.49 0.65
C TYR A 168 -4.93 -2.55 1.28
N HIS A 169 -4.38 -3.46 0.48
CA HIS A 169 -3.55 -4.54 0.99
C HIS A 169 -2.19 -4.07 1.50
N ARG A 170 -1.62 -2.99 0.95
CA ARG A 170 -0.45 -2.32 1.52
C ARG A 170 -0.74 -1.78 2.93
N ALA A 171 -1.89 -1.13 3.11
CA ALA A 171 -2.29 -0.63 4.43
C ALA A 171 -2.55 -1.78 5.41
N MET A 172 -3.15 -2.89 4.97
CA MET A 172 -3.31 -4.09 5.79
C MET A 172 -1.97 -4.60 6.32
N PHE A 173 -0.95 -4.74 5.46
CA PHE A 173 0.38 -5.15 5.90
C PHE A 173 1.01 -4.11 6.84
N LEU A 174 0.94 -2.82 6.52
CA LEU A 174 1.48 -1.75 7.37
C LEU A 174 0.83 -1.75 8.77
N ILE A 175 -0.47 -2.01 8.86
CA ILE A 175 -1.21 -2.02 10.12
C ILE A 175 -0.89 -3.26 10.94
N HIS A 176 -0.87 -4.45 10.33
CA HIS A 176 -0.89 -5.73 11.06
C HIS A 176 0.48 -6.39 11.19
N CYS A 177 1.38 -6.30 10.19
CA CYS A 177 2.69 -6.95 10.23
C CYS A 177 3.54 -6.63 11.47
N PRO A 178 3.63 -5.37 11.93
CA PRO A 178 4.45 -5.01 13.10
C PRO A 178 4.06 -5.76 14.39
N TRP A 179 2.84 -6.28 14.45
CA TRP A 179 2.31 -6.94 15.64
C TRP A 179 2.48 -8.46 15.62
N ILE A 180 2.98 -9.05 14.54
CA ILE A 180 2.99 -10.52 14.36
C ILE A 180 4.19 -11.15 15.07
N THR A 181 5.34 -10.49 15.07
CA THR A 181 6.56 -11.02 15.66
C THR A 181 6.69 -10.64 17.14
N SER A 182 7.38 -11.50 17.88
CA SER A 182 7.65 -11.32 19.31
C SER A 182 9.00 -10.64 19.52
N THR A 183 9.13 -9.35 19.20
CA THR A 183 10.28 -8.58 19.73
C THR A 183 10.00 -8.19 21.18
N SER A 184 9.86 -9.19 22.05
CA SER A 184 9.92 -8.97 23.49
C SER A 184 11.38 -9.09 23.92
N SER A 185 12.14 -8.01 23.71
CA SER A 185 13.39 -7.78 24.46
C SER A 185 13.11 -7.58 25.95
N ASP A 186 11.86 -7.30 26.34
CA ASP A 186 11.43 -7.23 27.73
C ASP A 186 10.67 -8.50 28.09
N GLY A 187 11.05 -9.15 29.19
CA GLY A 187 10.46 -10.37 29.76
C GLY A 187 8.98 -10.29 30.18
N MET A 188 8.12 -9.63 29.40
CA MET A 188 6.68 -9.76 29.50
C MET A 188 6.28 -11.16 29.04
N LYS A 189 5.99 -12.03 30.02
CA LYS A 189 5.20 -13.25 29.82
C LYS A 189 4.02 -12.92 28.88
N SER A 190 3.95 -13.62 27.75
CA SER A 190 2.91 -13.39 26.75
C SER A 190 1.53 -13.62 27.39
N SER A 191 0.80 -12.55 27.68
CA SER A 191 -0.58 -12.67 28.12
C SER A 191 -1.39 -13.38 27.03
N ARG A 192 -2.40 -14.15 27.42
CA ARG A 192 -3.33 -14.80 26.47
C ARG A 192 -3.91 -13.79 25.47
N ALA A 193 -4.20 -12.57 25.94
CA ALA A 193 -4.68 -11.47 25.11
C ALA A 193 -3.65 -11.02 24.06
N ALA A 194 -2.37 -10.90 24.43
CA ALA A 194 -1.31 -10.57 23.47
C ALA A 194 -1.16 -11.68 22.41
N LYS A 195 -1.23 -12.96 22.80
CA LYS A 195 -1.17 -14.08 21.85
C LYS A 195 -2.32 -14.03 20.83
N LEU A 196 -3.55 -13.85 21.32
CA LEU A 196 -4.75 -13.75 20.47
C LEU A 196 -4.68 -12.55 19.51
N MET A 197 -4.16 -11.41 19.98
CA MET A 197 -3.95 -10.23 19.13
C MET A 197 -2.97 -10.54 17.99
N ARG A 198 -1.87 -11.25 18.27
CA ARG A 198 -0.88 -11.64 17.24
C ARG A 198 -1.47 -12.63 16.24
N GLU A 199 -2.18 -13.65 16.71
CA GLU A 199 -2.88 -14.63 15.87
C GLU A 199 -3.84 -13.91 14.91
N LYS A 200 -4.67 -13.00 15.44
CA LYS A 200 -5.58 -12.19 14.62
C LYS A 200 -4.86 -11.29 13.61
N CYS A 201 -3.72 -10.69 13.97
CA CYS A 201 -2.92 -9.91 13.01
C CYS A 201 -2.33 -10.79 11.91
N ALA A 202 -1.87 -11.99 12.26
CA ALA A 202 -1.36 -12.95 11.28
C ALA A 202 -2.46 -13.42 10.33
N GLU A 203 -3.66 -13.71 10.84
CA GLU A 203 -4.86 -14.03 10.03
C GLU A 203 -5.18 -12.90 9.03
N ARG A 204 -5.17 -11.64 9.47
CA ARG A 204 -5.42 -10.49 8.58
C ARG A 204 -4.36 -10.32 7.49
N CYS A 205 -3.10 -10.54 7.82
CA CYS A 205 -2.02 -10.49 6.84
C CYS A 205 -2.07 -11.67 5.87
N ILE A 206 -2.42 -12.88 6.31
CA ILE A 206 -2.50 -14.04 5.43
C ILE A 206 -3.70 -13.95 4.48
N GLU A 207 -4.85 -13.47 4.95
CA GLU A 207 -6.02 -13.16 4.11
C GLU A 207 -5.63 -12.18 2.99
N SER A 208 -4.91 -11.11 3.35
CA SER A 208 -4.43 -10.12 2.38
C SER A 208 -3.41 -10.71 1.40
N ALA A 209 -2.46 -11.52 1.89
CA ALA A 209 -1.46 -12.16 1.05
C ALA A 209 -2.09 -13.11 0.03
N PHE A 210 -3.07 -13.91 0.44
CA PHE A 210 -3.79 -14.79 -0.47
C PHE A 210 -4.60 -14.03 -1.52
N ALA A 211 -5.24 -12.92 -1.16
CA ALA A 211 -5.95 -12.08 -2.13
C ALA A 211 -5.00 -11.57 -3.22
N VAL A 212 -3.82 -11.08 -2.84
CA VAL A 212 -2.78 -10.60 -3.77
C VAL A 212 -2.27 -11.72 -4.68
N VAL A 213 -1.94 -12.88 -4.10
CA VAL A 213 -1.46 -14.04 -4.89
C VAL A 213 -2.55 -14.56 -5.82
N LYS A 214 -3.81 -14.63 -5.37
CA LYS A 214 -4.95 -15.05 -6.20
C LYS A 214 -5.13 -14.13 -7.40
N LEU A 215 -5.02 -12.81 -7.19
CA LEU A 215 -5.09 -11.83 -8.28
C LEU A 215 -3.91 -11.97 -9.23
N ALA A 216 -2.68 -12.12 -8.72
CA ALA A 216 -1.50 -12.34 -9.56
C ALA A 216 -1.61 -13.63 -10.40
N ASN A 217 -2.26 -14.67 -9.84
CA ASN A 217 -2.48 -15.94 -10.50
C ASN A 217 -3.61 -15.95 -11.54
N SER A 218 -4.51 -14.97 -11.51
CA SER A 218 -5.63 -14.93 -12.46
C SER A 218 -5.21 -14.53 -13.88
N GLY A 219 -3.95 -14.16 -14.10
CA GLY A 219 -3.46 -13.71 -15.41
C GLY A 219 -3.87 -12.27 -15.74
N LEU A 220 -4.97 -11.78 -15.17
CA LEU A 220 -5.58 -10.47 -15.44
C LEU A 220 -4.59 -9.30 -15.36
N PHE A 221 -3.69 -9.34 -14.38
CA PHE A 221 -2.62 -8.35 -14.22
C PHE A 221 -1.61 -8.35 -15.38
N TRP A 222 -1.19 -9.55 -15.82
CA TRP A 222 -0.20 -9.75 -16.86
C TRP A 222 -0.77 -9.50 -18.26
N GLU A 223 -1.99 -9.99 -18.51
CA GLU A 223 -2.66 -9.94 -19.80
C GLU A 223 -3.09 -8.52 -20.20
N ARG A 224 -3.54 -7.72 -19.23
CA ARG A 224 -4.04 -6.35 -19.49
C ARG A 224 -2.99 -5.26 -19.26
N GLY A 225 -1.73 -5.63 -19.00
CA GLY A 225 -0.61 -4.69 -18.87
C GLY A 225 -0.86 -3.61 -17.81
N LEU A 226 -1.42 -4.00 -16.66
CA LEU A 226 -1.81 -3.06 -15.60
C LEU A 226 -0.59 -2.38 -14.93
N GLU A 227 0.59 -2.97 -15.07
CA GLU A 227 1.90 -2.38 -14.74
C GLU A 227 2.74 -2.13 -15.99
N SER A 228 2.35 -1.17 -16.83
CA SER A 228 3.27 -0.64 -17.83
C SER A 228 4.24 0.34 -17.16
N SER A 229 5.33 -0.16 -16.57
CA SER A 229 6.52 0.68 -16.33
C SER A 229 7.42 0.59 -17.57
N SER A 230 7.81 1.74 -18.13
CA SER A 230 8.76 1.80 -19.26
C SER A 230 10.19 1.42 -18.85
N THR A 231 10.39 0.92 -17.63
CA THR A 231 11.69 0.77 -16.97
C THR A 231 11.98 -0.65 -16.49
N GLY A 232 11.14 -1.65 -16.79
CA GLY A 232 11.36 -3.04 -16.37
C GLY A 232 11.21 -3.29 -14.86
N ARG A 233 10.96 -2.26 -14.05
CA ARG A 233 10.73 -2.40 -12.60
C ARG A 233 9.31 -2.88 -12.33
N TRP A 234 9.22 -3.85 -11.43
CA TRP A 234 7.99 -4.29 -10.79
C TRP A 234 7.29 -3.08 -10.15
N GLY A 235 6.05 -2.81 -10.55
CA GLY A 235 5.24 -1.72 -10.01
C GLY A 235 4.62 -2.08 -8.65
N ASP A 236 3.45 -1.49 -8.37
CA ASP A 236 2.87 -1.53 -7.04
C ASP A 236 2.49 -2.93 -6.54
N LEU A 237 1.97 -3.78 -7.43
CA LEU A 237 1.61 -5.17 -7.16
C LEU A 237 2.83 -6.05 -7.03
N GLY A 238 3.88 -5.79 -7.80
CA GLY A 238 5.07 -6.61 -7.73
C GLY A 238 5.71 -6.62 -6.33
N HIS A 239 5.88 -5.44 -5.73
CA HIS A 239 6.36 -5.32 -4.34
C HIS A 239 5.39 -6.01 -3.35
N LEU A 240 4.09 -5.85 -3.58
CA LEU A 240 3.06 -6.44 -2.75
C LEU A 240 3.03 -7.97 -2.82
N LEU A 241 3.28 -8.54 -4.00
CA LEU A 241 3.35 -9.98 -4.25
C LEU A 241 4.54 -10.59 -3.51
N LEU A 242 5.70 -9.93 -3.54
CA LEU A 242 6.88 -10.39 -2.81
C LEU A 242 6.64 -10.43 -1.31
N VAL A 243 6.09 -9.35 -0.74
CA VAL A 243 5.72 -9.29 0.69
C VAL A 243 4.71 -10.38 1.02
N SER A 244 3.69 -10.56 0.17
CA SER A 244 2.65 -11.57 0.36
C SER A 244 3.21 -12.99 0.38
N LEU A 245 4.09 -13.33 -0.56
CA LEU A 245 4.73 -14.64 -0.63
C LEU A 245 5.67 -14.90 0.54
N CYS A 246 6.47 -13.89 0.94
CA CYS A 246 7.30 -13.98 2.14
C CYS A 246 6.45 -14.22 3.40
N PHE A 247 5.30 -13.54 3.48
CA PHE A 247 4.38 -13.70 4.60
C PHE A 247 3.71 -15.08 4.62
N ILE A 248 3.28 -15.59 3.47
CA ILE A 248 2.73 -16.97 3.34
C ILE A 248 3.78 -17.99 3.79
N VAL A 249 5.02 -17.87 3.31
CA VAL A 249 6.13 -18.74 3.76
C VAL A 249 6.29 -18.67 5.27
N TYR A 250 6.37 -17.46 5.84
CA TYR A 250 6.53 -17.28 7.28
C TYR A 250 5.37 -17.92 8.07
N TYR A 251 4.13 -17.75 7.60
CA TYR A 251 2.93 -18.27 8.26
C TYR A 251 2.85 -19.79 8.17
N VAL A 252 3.08 -20.38 6.99
CA VAL A 252 3.07 -21.84 6.78
C VAL A 252 4.21 -22.52 7.54
N ALA A 253 5.37 -21.86 7.67
CA ALA A 253 6.51 -22.41 8.40
C ALA A 253 6.38 -22.34 9.93
N ASN A 254 5.63 -21.35 10.47
CA ASN A 254 5.63 -21.06 11.91
C ASN A 254 4.26 -21.19 12.61
N CYS A 255 3.14 -21.06 11.90
CA CYS A 255 1.82 -20.94 12.51
C CYS A 255 0.90 -22.12 12.22
N GLU A 256 0.90 -22.64 10.99
CA GLU A 256 0.33 -23.96 10.75
C GLU A 256 1.39 -25.00 11.13
N GLN A 257 1.00 -26.10 11.78
CA GLN A 257 1.82 -27.32 11.80
C GLN A 257 1.88 -27.95 10.39
N GLY A 258 2.03 -27.11 9.36
CA GLY A 258 2.08 -27.46 7.97
C GLY A 258 3.33 -28.28 7.70
N SER A 259 3.19 -29.28 6.83
CA SER A 259 4.33 -30.09 6.44
C SER A 259 5.42 -29.16 5.89
N ARG A 260 6.66 -29.37 6.35
CA ARG A 260 7.84 -28.65 5.87
C ARG A 260 7.90 -28.59 4.33
N ASN A 261 7.30 -29.57 3.66
CA ASN A 261 7.19 -29.65 2.20
C ASN A 261 6.37 -28.50 1.61
N THR A 262 5.25 -28.11 2.23
CA THR A 262 4.40 -27.01 1.75
C THR A 262 5.13 -25.66 1.88
N ALA A 263 5.81 -25.42 3.00
CA ALA A 263 6.64 -24.23 3.19
C ALA A 263 7.80 -24.16 2.18
N MET A 264 8.42 -25.31 1.88
CA MET A 264 9.50 -25.42 0.89
C MET A 264 9.01 -25.08 -0.53
N SER A 265 7.79 -25.47 -0.91
CA SER A 265 7.20 -25.09 -2.21
C SER A 265 7.02 -23.57 -2.34
N TYR A 266 6.48 -22.91 -1.30
CA TYR A 266 6.37 -21.45 -1.30
C TYR A 266 7.73 -20.75 -1.26
N LEU A 267 8.71 -21.30 -0.53
CA LEU A 267 10.09 -20.81 -0.54
C LEU A 267 10.74 -20.95 -1.92
N ALA A 268 10.49 -22.04 -2.64
CA ALA A 268 10.99 -22.22 -4.00
C ALA A 268 10.35 -21.21 -4.97
N ILE A 269 9.05 -20.92 -4.82
CA ILE A 269 8.37 -19.85 -5.58
C ILE A 269 9.02 -18.50 -5.27
N CYS A 270 9.23 -18.18 -3.99
CA CYS A 270 9.93 -16.97 -3.56
C CYS A 270 11.34 -16.89 -4.16
N GLY A 271 12.12 -17.96 -4.05
CA GLY A 271 13.49 -18.05 -4.58
C GLY A 271 13.54 -17.90 -6.10
N GLY A 272 12.59 -18.47 -6.83
CA GLY A 272 12.45 -18.27 -8.28
C GLY A 272 12.13 -16.82 -8.64
N LEU A 273 11.26 -16.16 -7.87
CA LEU A 273 10.93 -14.75 -8.07
C LEU A 273 12.10 -13.82 -7.72
N PHE A 274 12.74 -14.02 -6.56
CA PHE A 274 13.93 -13.28 -6.15
C PHE A 274 15.11 -13.49 -7.11
N GLY A 275 15.28 -14.70 -7.63
CA GLY A 275 16.26 -15.01 -8.67
C GLY A 275 16.04 -14.18 -9.94
N ARG A 276 14.79 -14.02 -10.37
CA ARG A 276 14.46 -13.11 -11.50
C ARG A 276 14.74 -11.64 -11.17
N LEU A 277 14.43 -11.18 -9.96
CA LEU A 277 14.75 -9.81 -9.52
C LEU A 277 16.26 -9.53 -9.50
N SER A 278 17.09 -10.56 -9.31
CA SER A 278 18.55 -10.43 -9.37
C SER A 278 19.14 -10.55 -10.78
N LEU A 279 18.33 -11.02 -11.74
CA LEU A 279 18.70 -11.28 -13.13
C LEU A 279 17.92 -10.31 -14.04
N ASP A 280 18.17 -9.01 -13.88
CA ASP A 280 17.56 -7.94 -14.67
C ASP A 280 18.04 -7.89 -16.14
N SER A 281 18.37 -9.04 -16.75
CA SER A 281 18.68 -9.12 -18.17
C SER A 281 18.34 -10.50 -18.75
N ASP A 282 17.42 -10.48 -19.72
CA ASP A 282 16.88 -11.56 -20.55
C ASP A 282 15.63 -12.32 -20.07
N GLU A 283 14.58 -12.13 -20.89
CA GLU A 283 13.18 -12.45 -20.68
C GLU A 283 12.82 -13.92 -20.98
N GLY A 284 11.69 -14.37 -20.43
CA GLY A 284 10.84 -15.37 -21.08
C GLY A 284 10.55 -16.69 -20.35
N SER A 285 11.40 -17.19 -19.45
CA SER A 285 11.33 -18.63 -19.11
C SER A 285 10.43 -19.05 -17.92
N LEU A 286 10.01 -18.13 -17.03
CA LEU A 286 9.41 -18.52 -15.73
C LEU A 286 7.90 -18.33 -15.57
N LEU A 287 7.20 -17.64 -16.49
CA LEU A 287 5.72 -17.70 -16.51
C LEU A 287 5.27 -19.13 -16.78
N ASP A 288 5.96 -19.84 -17.67
CA ASP A 288 5.74 -21.26 -17.94
C ASP A 288 6.05 -22.14 -16.72
N HIS A 289 7.07 -21.81 -15.93
CA HIS A 289 7.39 -22.57 -14.72
C HIS A 289 6.40 -22.28 -13.59
N TYR A 290 5.98 -21.03 -13.41
CA TYR A 290 4.92 -20.64 -12.48
C TYR A 290 3.58 -21.30 -12.87
N LEU A 291 3.19 -21.27 -14.14
CA LEU A 291 2.00 -21.93 -14.65
C LEU A 291 2.07 -23.46 -14.48
N LYS A 292 3.24 -24.08 -14.73
CA LYS A 292 3.47 -25.51 -14.41
C LYS A 292 3.33 -25.79 -12.92
N LEU A 293 3.84 -24.92 -12.05
CA LEU A 293 3.77 -25.11 -10.60
C LEU A 293 2.36 -24.91 -10.05
N VAL A 294 1.62 -23.93 -10.58
CA VAL A 294 0.20 -23.71 -10.30
C VAL A 294 -0.65 -24.89 -10.80
N GLN A 295 -0.31 -25.49 -11.93
CA GLN A 295 -0.96 -26.71 -12.42
C GLN A 295 -0.65 -27.92 -11.52
N MET A 296 0.58 -28.06 -11.03
CA MET A 296 0.93 -29.13 -10.08
C MET A 296 0.20 -28.99 -8.74
N VAL A 297 0.03 -27.76 -8.22
CA VAL A 297 -0.70 -27.51 -6.96
C VAL A 297 -2.22 -27.70 -7.10
N ARG A 298 -2.78 -27.65 -8.32
CA ARG A 298 -4.20 -27.93 -8.59
C ARG A 298 -4.53 -29.41 -8.83
N ALA A 299 -3.51 -30.26 -8.95
CA ALA A 299 -3.66 -31.68 -9.26
C ALA A 299 -3.68 -32.60 -8.00
N ASP A 300 -3.53 -32.01 -6.81
CA ASP A 300 -3.81 -32.61 -5.50
C ASP A 300 -5.14 -32.08 -4.94
#